data_AF-A0A351KU18-F1
#
_entry.id   AF-A0A351KU18-F1
#
_cell.length_a   1.000
_cell.length_b   1.000
_cell.length_c   1.000
_cell.angle_alpha   90.00
_cell.angle_beta   90.00
_cell.angle_gamma   90.00
#
_symmetry.space_group_name_H-M   'P 1'
#
loop_
_entity.id
_entity.type
_entity.pdbx_description
1 polymer ?
#
loop_
_entity_poly.entity_id
_entity_poly.type
_entity_poly.pdbx_seq_one_letter_code
_entity_poly.pdbx_strand_id
1 'polypeptide(L)'
;RRDDDRYMFLEALLSARERLLISWVGRNIRDHSERQASVLVNQLRDHLAGGWHIEGDEAPEKRIPAGKRLLHHLTTEYPLQPFSARYFDSADERLFTYSNEWARTHGEAQSHRDETAPLPPPDIESTMDLKALARFLKNPSQHFLNQRLNVYFERGESVG
;
A
#
# COMPACT_ATOMS: atom_id res chain seq x y z
N ARG A 1 -19.38 -29.71 10.07
CA ARG A 1 -18.60 -28.60 9.46
C ARG A 1 -18.54 -27.36 10.35
N ARG A 2 -19.66 -26.68 10.66
CA ARG A 2 -19.63 -25.49 11.52
C ARG A 2 -19.08 -25.77 12.93
N ASP A 3 -19.43 -26.90 13.54
CA ASP A 3 -18.92 -27.25 14.87
C ASP A 3 -17.46 -27.71 14.82
N ASP A 4 -17.05 -28.39 13.75
CA ASP A 4 -15.66 -28.77 13.50
C ASP A 4 -14.74 -27.54 13.40
N ASP A 5 -15.16 -26.50 12.65
CA ASP A 5 -14.38 -25.25 12.51
C ASP A 5 -14.23 -24.51 13.86
N ARG A 6 -15.25 -24.57 14.72
CA ARG A 6 -15.20 -23.99 16.08
C ARG A 6 -14.24 -24.76 16.97
N TYR A 7 -14.26 -26.08 16.86
CA TYR A 7 -13.37 -26.95 17.59
C TYR A 7 -11.91 -26.72 17.16
N MET A 8 -11.63 -26.65 15.86
CA MET A 8 -10.29 -26.33 15.34
C MET A 8 -9.79 -24.95 15.83
N PHE A 9 -10.66 -23.93 15.88
CA PHE A 9 -10.28 -22.62 16.42
C PHE A 9 -9.90 -22.69 17.90
N LEU A 10 -10.67 -23.46 18.68
CA LEU A 10 -10.37 -23.68 20.10
C LEU A 10 -9.08 -24.47 20.28
N GLU A 11 -8.86 -25.53 19.50
CA GLU A 11 -7.60 -26.28 19.52
C GLU A 11 -6.40 -25.38 19.18
N ALA A 12 -6.52 -24.50 18.19
CA ALA A 12 -5.46 -23.55 17.85
C ALA A 12 -5.17 -22.59 19.01
N LEU A 13 -6.21 -22.09 19.69
CA LEU A 13 -6.07 -21.25 20.87
C LEU A 13 -5.37 -21.97 22.03
N LEU A 14 -5.74 -23.24 22.29
CA LEU A 14 -5.18 -24.04 23.38
C LEU A 14 -3.77 -24.58 23.08
N SER A 15 -3.45 -24.76 21.80
CA SER A 15 -2.14 -25.27 21.35
C SER A 15 -1.06 -24.19 21.31
N ALA A 16 -1.45 -22.91 21.23
CA ALA A 16 -0.52 -21.79 21.23
C ALA A 16 0.16 -21.67 22.61
N ARG A 17 1.46 -21.97 22.67
CA ARG A 17 2.24 -21.95 23.93
C ARG A 17 2.79 -20.57 24.27
N GLU A 18 3.35 -19.88 23.28
CA GLU A 18 4.01 -18.60 23.49
C GLU A 18 3.21 -17.43 22.93
N ARG A 19 2.77 -17.55 21.67
CA ARG A 19 2.07 -16.47 20.95
C ARG A 19 0.99 -17.04 20.04
N LEU A 20 -0.14 -16.36 19.98
CA LEU A 20 -1.21 -16.60 19.02
C LEU A 20 -1.31 -15.37 18.10
N LEU A 21 -1.08 -15.56 16.80
CA LEU A 21 -1.24 -14.53 15.79
C LEU A 21 -2.54 -14.78 15.00
N ILE A 22 -3.44 -13.80 15.00
CA ILE A 22 -4.69 -13.85 14.25
C ILE A 22 -4.70 -12.66 13.30
N SER A 23 -4.92 -12.91 12.00
CA SER A 23 -5.06 -11.87 10.98
C SER A 23 -6.33 -12.09 10.15
N TRP A 24 -6.88 -10.99 9.63
CA TRP A 24 -8.00 -10.99 8.70
C TRP A 24 -7.96 -9.75 7.80
N VAL A 25 -8.69 -9.79 6.69
CA VAL A 25 -8.85 -8.64 5.80
C VAL A 25 -9.94 -7.72 6.39
N GLY A 26 -9.51 -6.68 7.09
CA GLY A 26 -10.41 -5.75 7.80
C GLY A 26 -11.05 -4.67 6.93
N ARG A 27 -10.63 -4.50 5.68
CA ARG A 27 -11.22 -3.53 4.74
C ARG A 27 -11.31 -4.08 3.32
N ASN A 28 -12.31 -3.62 2.58
CA ASN A 28 -12.43 -3.90 1.16
C ASN A 28 -11.38 -3.10 0.37
N ILE A 29 -10.71 -3.76 -0.58
CA ILE A 29 -9.63 -3.17 -1.38
C ILE A 29 -10.13 -2.11 -2.38
N ARG A 30 -11.41 -2.13 -2.77
CA ARG A 30 -11.97 -1.23 -3.78
C ARG A 30 -12.60 0.03 -3.20
N ASP A 31 -13.46 -0.15 -2.21
CA ASP A 31 -14.28 0.94 -1.64
C ASP A 31 -13.86 1.33 -0.21
N HIS A 32 -12.82 0.69 0.33
CA HIS A 32 -12.29 0.94 1.67
C HIS A 32 -13.29 0.72 2.83
N SER A 33 -14.44 0.10 2.56
CA SER A 33 -15.44 -0.24 3.57
C SER A 33 -14.88 -1.24 4.59
N GLU A 34 -15.33 -1.10 5.84
CA GLU A 34 -14.93 -1.98 6.93
C GLU A 34 -15.51 -3.39 6.71
N ARG A 35 -14.69 -4.40 6.99
CA ARG A 35 -15.07 -5.82 6.95
C ARG A 35 -14.92 -6.43 8.32
N GLN A 36 -15.97 -7.12 8.74
CA GLN A 36 -15.96 -7.83 10.00
C GLN A 36 -15.03 -9.03 9.93
N ALA A 37 -14.37 -9.31 11.06
CA ALA A 37 -13.65 -10.56 11.25
C ALA A 37 -14.63 -11.76 11.28
N SER A 38 -14.07 -12.97 11.23
CA SER A 38 -14.84 -14.19 11.50
C SER A 38 -15.58 -14.09 12.83
N VAL A 39 -16.77 -14.70 12.90
CA VAL A 39 -17.60 -14.75 14.12
C VAL A 39 -16.80 -15.25 15.33
N LEU A 40 -15.89 -16.21 15.15
CA LEU A 40 -15.06 -16.75 16.24
C LEU A 40 -14.01 -15.76 16.74
N VAL A 41 -13.43 -14.98 15.82
CA VAL A 41 -12.52 -13.90 16.19
C VAL A 41 -13.28 -12.81 16.94
N ASN A 42 -14.50 -12.47 16.51
CA ASN A 42 -15.34 -11.51 17.24
C ASN A 42 -15.72 -12.02 18.64
N GLN A 43 -16.10 -13.30 18.77
CA GLN A 43 -16.39 -13.91 20.09
C GLN A 43 -15.18 -13.86 21.03
N LEU A 44 -13.98 -14.15 20.52
CA LEU A 44 -12.75 -14.01 21.28
C LEU A 44 -12.50 -12.55 21.70
N ARG A 45 -12.69 -11.60 20.78
CA ARG A 45 -12.54 -10.16 21.07
C ARG A 45 -13.53 -9.68 22.12
N ASP A 46 -14.79 -10.08 22.02
CA ASP A 46 -15.83 -9.74 23.00
C ASP A 46 -15.50 -10.32 24.38
N HIS A 47 -14.99 -11.56 24.42
CA HIS A 47 -14.54 -12.18 25.66
C HIS A 47 -13.36 -11.42 26.29
N LEU A 48 -12.36 -11.03 25.49
CA LEU A 48 -11.22 -10.23 25.94
C LEU A 48 -11.67 -8.85 26.47
N ALA A 49 -12.58 -8.19 25.76
CA ALA A 49 -13.10 -6.88 26.16
C ALA A 49 -13.96 -6.92 27.45
N GLY A 50 -14.59 -8.06 27.74
CA GLY A 50 -15.40 -8.25 28.94
C GLY A 50 -14.61 -8.64 30.18
N GLY A 51 -13.44 -9.28 30.02
CA GLY A 51 -12.64 -9.81 31.13
C GLY A 51 -11.37 -9.02 31.47
N TRP A 52 -10.90 -8.14 30.58
CA TRP A 52 -9.60 -7.49 30.72
C TRP A 52 -9.62 -6.00 30.34
N HIS A 53 -8.64 -5.28 30.87
CA HIS A 53 -8.34 -3.90 30.51
C HIS A 53 -6.82 -3.68 30.51
N ILE A 54 -6.39 -2.53 29.98
CA ILE A 54 -4.99 -2.11 30.04
C ILE A 54 -4.67 -1.68 31.48
N GLU A 55 -3.47 -1.99 31.96
CA GLU A 55 -3.01 -1.54 33.28
C GLU A 55 -3.01 0.00 33.34
N GLY A 56 -3.53 0.58 34.42
CA GLY A 56 -3.67 2.04 34.57
C GLY A 56 -4.83 2.66 33.77
N ASP A 57 -5.65 1.85 33.12
CA ASP A 57 -6.77 2.29 32.27
C ASP A 57 -8.15 2.18 32.95
N GLU A 58 -8.17 2.11 34.27
CA GLU A 58 -9.37 1.84 35.10
C GLU A 58 -10.33 3.04 35.21
N ALA A 59 -9.94 4.23 34.74
CA ALA A 59 -10.75 5.44 34.90
C ALA A 59 -12.12 5.32 34.18
N PRO A 60 -13.24 5.29 34.93
CA PRO A 60 -14.58 5.08 34.38
C PRO A 60 -15.12 6.28 33.59
N GLU A 61 -14.49 7.45 33.70
CA GLU A 61 -14.93 8.71 33.09
C GLU A 61 -14.59 8.84 31.59
N LYS A 62 -13.89 7.85 31.02
CA LYS A 62 -13.46 7.90 29.62
C LYS A 62 -14.62 7.58 28.67
N ARG A 63 -14.78 8.40 27.61
CA ARG A 63 -15.83 8.28 26.58
C ARG A 63 -15.93 6.91 25.88
N ILE A 64 -14.84 6.15 25.84
CA ILE A 64 -14.75 4.84 25.18
C ILE A 64 -14.63 3.78 26.28
N PRO A 65 -15.37 2.66 26.29
CA PRO A 65 -15.19 1.60 27.30
C PRO A 65 -13.77 1.00 27.32
N ALA A 66 -13.30 0.57 28.50
CA ALA A 66 -11.97 -0.01 28.69
C ALA A 66 -11.70 -1.21 27.76
N GLY A 67 -12.66 -2.13 27.64
CA GLY A 67 -12.54 -3.27 26.73
C GLY A 67 -12.34 -2.87 25.26
N LYS A 68 -12.98 -1.78 24.78
CA LYS A 68 -12.76 -1.30 23.41
C LYS A 68 -11.37 -0.72 23.22
N ARG A 69 -10.81 -0.06 24.24
CA ARG A 69 -9.43 0.45 24.20
C ARG A 69 -8.41 -0.68 24.23
N LEU A 70 -8.65 -1.72 25.03
CA LEU A 70 -7.86 -2.96 25.00
C LEU A 70 -7.85 -3.56 23.59
N LEU A 71 -9.02 -3.73 22.96
CA LEU A 71 -9.10 -4.28 21.61
C LEU A 71 -8.36 -3.42 20.59
N HIS A 72 -8.43 -2.09 20.71
CA HIS A 72 -7.66 -1.19 19.85
C HIS A 72 -6.15 -1.36 20.07
N HIS A 73 -5.70 -1.52 21.31
CA HIS A 73 -4.29 -1.75 21.63
C HIS A 73 -3.76 -3.09 21.08
N LEU A 74 -4.57 -4.15 21.16
CA LEU A 74 -4.23 -5.49 20.65
C LEU A 74 -4.34 -5.63 19.12
N THR A 75 -4.92 -4.64 18.42
CA THR A 75 -5.14 -4.70 16.97
C THR A 75 -4.20 -3.75 16.24
N THR A 76 -3.46 -4.26 15.26
CA THR A 76 -2.64 -3.43 14.37
C THR A 76 -3.28 -3.40 12.98
N GLU A 77 -3.57 -2.19 12.48
CA GLU A 77 -4.06 -1.97 11.12
C GLU A 77 -2.88 -1.71 10.16
N TYR A 78 -2.57 -2.75 9.38
CA TYR A 78 -1.48 -2.72 8.39
C TYR A 78 -1.87 -1.96 7.12
N PRO A 79 -1.00 -1.06 6.61
CA PRO A 79 -1.16 -0.45 5.29
C PRO A 79 -1.30 -1.49 4.17
N LEU A 80 -2.13 -1.18 3.16
CA LEU A 80 -2.38 -2.05 2.00
C LEU A 80 -1.13 -2.24 1.13
N GLN A 81 -0.37 -1.17 0.91
CA GLN A 81 0.80 -1.20 0.03
C GLN A 81 2.07 -1.53 0.82
N PRO A 82 2.93 -2.44 0.33
CA PRO A 82 4.17 -2.81 1.03
C PRO A 82 5.16 -1.65 1.12
N PHE A 83 5.07 -0.68 0.20
CA PHE A 83 5.83 0.56 0.21
C PHE A 83 5.10 1.70 0.93
N SER A 84 4.18 1.43 1.86
CA SER A 84 3.62 2.52 2.66
C SER A 84 4.71 3.17 3.51
N ALA A 85 4.78 4.50 3.53
CA ALA A 85 5.72 5.25 4.37
C ALA A 85 5.59 4.89 5.86
N ARG A 86 4.39 4.45 6.30
CA ARG A 86 4.12 4.00 7.67
C ARG A 86 4.98 2.82 8.15
N TYR A 87 5.57 2.04 7.25
CA TYR A 87 6.48 0.96 7.61
C TYR A 87 7.92 1.43 7.86
N PHE A 88 8.23 2.67 7.50
CA PHE A 88 9.56 3.28 7.59
C PHE A 88 9.59 4.48 8.55
N ASP A 89 8.42 5.01 8.88
CA ASP A 89 8.25 6.04 9.89
C ASP A 89 8.21 5.37 11.28
N SER A 90 9.16 5.73 12.16
CA SER A 90 9.28 5.16 13.51
C SER A 90 8.14 5.59 14.47
N ALA A 91 7.01 6.05 13.93
CA ALA A 91 5.86 6.53 14.67
C ALA A 91 5.06 5.40 15.37
N ASP A 92 5.02 4.18 14.80
CA ASP A 92 4.42 3.00 15.41
C ASP A 92 5.41 1.83 15.32
N GLU A 93 5.99 1.44 16.45
CA GLU A 93 6.98 0.35 16.53
C GLU A 93 6.44 -1.00 16.03
N ARG A 94 5.12 -1.17 15.96
CA ARG A 94 4.47 -2.38 15.43
C ARG A 94 4.45 -2.43 13.91
N LEU A 95 4.67 -1.29 13.24
CA LEU A 95 4.67 -1.14 11.79
C LEU A 95 6.11 -0.99 11.30
N PHE A 96 6.74 -2.12 11.05
CA PHE A 96 8.07 -2.18 10.47
C PHE A 96 8.10 -3.20 9.33
N THR A 97 9.11 -3.11 8.48
CA THR A 97 9.37 -4.07 7.41
C THR A 97 10.84 -4.44 7.38
N TYR A 98 11.12 -5.71 7.05
CA TYR A 98 12.47 -6.17 6.75
C TYR A 98 12.85 -5.95 5.28
N SER A 99 11.90 -5.54 4.43
CA SER A 99 12.16 -5.30 3.01
C SER A 99 12.70 -3.89 2.77
N ASN A 100 14.02 -3.77 2.78
CA ASN A 100 14.74 -2.50 2.56
C ASN A 100 14.64 -1.97 1.12
N GLU A 101 14.16 -2.77 0.16
CA GLU A 101 14.03 -2.35 -1.24
C GLU A 101 13.07 -1.17 -1.40
N TRP A 102 12.00 -1.15 -0.59
CA TRP A 102 10.97 -0.12 -0.58
C TRP A 102 11.38 1.13 0.20
N ALA A 103 12.41 1.07 1.05
CA ALA A 103 12.90 2.26 1.74
C ALA A 103 13.40 3.31 0.73
N ARG A 104 13.96 2.85 -0.41
CA ARG A 104 14.46 3.71 -1.49
C ARG A 104 13.36 4.47 -2.23
N THR A 105 12.09 4.07 -2.13
CA THR A 105 10.99 4.83 -2.75
C THR A 105 10.59 6.05 -1.94
N HIS A 106 10.99 6.12 -0.66
CA HIS A 106 10.73 7.26 0.23
C HIS A 106 11.97 8.13 0.47
N GLY A 107 13.16 7.59 0.21
CA GLY A 107 14.44 8.28 0.36
C GLY A 107 14.77 9.12 -0.87
N GLU A 108 14.99 10.43 -0.62
CA GLU A 108 15.26 11.51 -1.60
C GLU A 108 14.23 11.54 -2.73
N ALA A 109 13.45 12.62 -2.80
CA ALA A 109 12.68 12.96 -4.00
C ALA A 109 13.61 12.68 -5.18
N GLN A 110 13.32 11.60 -5.94
CA GLN A 110 14.13 11.21 -7.09
C GLN A 110 14.39 12.52 -7.79
N SER A 111 15.65 12.95 -7.80
CA SER A 111 16.04 14.23 -8.38
C SER A 111 15.33 14.22 -9.72
N HIS A 112 14.25 14.99 -9.85
CA HIS A 112 13.49 14.99 -11.07
C HIS A 112 14.54 15.48 -12.02
N ARG A 113 15.07 14.58 -12.87
CA ARG A 113 15.92 15.00 -13.96
C ARG A 113 15.07 16.06 -14.61
N ASP A 114 15.62 17.25 -14.72
CA ASP A 114 14.89 18.36 -15.30
C ASP A 114 14.63 17.97 -16.76
N GLU A 115 13.49 17.31 -17.00
CA GLU A 115 13.08 16.83 -18.32
C GLU A 115 12.81 18.01 -19.25
N THR A 116 12.82 19.24 -18.71
CA THR A 116 12.74 20.49 -19.45
C THR A 116 14.10 21.13 -19.76
N ALA A 117 15.21 20.51 -19.31
CA ALA A 117 16.54 20.98 -19.66
C ALA A 117 16.68 21.06 -21.19
N PRO A 118 17.01 22.24 -21.75
CA PRO A 118 17.06 22.42 -23.19
C PRO A 118 18.12 21.49 -23.79
N LEU A 119 17.71 20.70 -24.77
CA LEU A 119 18.65 19.89 -25.53
C LEU A 119 19.62 20.80 -26.30
N PRO A 120 20.86 20.33 -26.57
CA PRO A 120 21.77 21.02 -27.46
C PRO A 120 21.08 21.38 -28.78
N PRO A 121 21.37 22.54 -29.38
CA PRO A 121 20.75 22.94 -30.63
C PRO A 121 20.93 21.84 -31.69
N PRO A 122 19.86 21.45 -32.39
CA PRO A 122 19.96 20.45 -33.44
C PRO A 122 20.83 20.98 -34.58
N ASP A 123 21.53 20.06 -35.24
CA ASP A 123 22.17 20.37 -36.52
C ASP A 123 21.07 20.39 -37.58
N ILE A 124 20.65 21.59 -37.98
CA ILE A 124 19.56 21.78 -38.94
C ILE A 124 20.18 21.86 -40.32
N GLU A 125 19.97 20.85 -41.15
CA GLU A 125 20.26 20.95 -42.58
C GLU A 125 19.46 22.11 -43.19
N SER A 126 20.12 22.92 -44.03
CA SER A 126 19.55 24.16 -44.60
C SER A 126 18.38 23.93 -45.56
N THR A 127 18.04 22.68 -45.87
CA THR A 127 16.93 22.28 -46.74
C THR A 127 15.97 21.35 -45.99
N MET A 128 14.72 21.79 -45.81
CA MET A 128 13.68 20.98 -45.15
C MET A 128 12.67 20.45 -46.18
N ASP A 129 12.42 19.13 -46.15
CA ASP A 129 11.36 18.51 -46.97
C ASP A 129 9.97 18.96 -46.49
N LEU A 130 9.11 19.35 -47.44
CA LEU A 130 7.75 19.79 -47.19
C LEU A 130 6.90 18.68 -46.53
N LYS A 131 7.18 17.41 -46.83
CA LYS A 131 6.52 16.28 -46.14
C LYS A 131 6.97 16.17 -44.68
N ALA A 132 8.23 16.48 -44.37
CA ALA A 132 8.73 16.50 -43.00
C ALA A 132 8.03 17.60 -42.18
N LEU A 133 7.89 18.80 -42.77
CA LEU A 133 7.14 19.91 -42.17
C LEU A 133 5.66 19.55 -41.94
N ALA A 134 5.01 18.93 -42.93
CA ALA A 134 3.61 18.49 -42.78
C ALA A 134 3.43 17.45 -41.66
N ARG A 135 4.38 16.50 -41.52
CA ARG A 135 4.39 15.53 -40.41
C ARG A 135 4.60 16.22 -39.05
N PHE A 136 5.51 17.19 -38.99
CA PHE A 136 5.75 17.98 -37.78
C PHE A 136 4.50 18.75 -37.36
N LEU A 137 3.86 19.49 -38.27
CA LEU A 137 2.64 20.25 -37.96
C LEU A 137 1.47 19.35 -37.52
N LYS A 138 1.40 18.13 -38.06
CA LYS A 138 0.36 17.16 -37.69
C LYS A 138 0.56 16.58 -36.29
N ASN A 139 1.81 16.32 -35.88
CA ASN A 139 2.13 15.80 -34.54
C ASN A 139 3.56 16.20 -34.11
N PRO A 140 3.74 17.40 -33.54
CA PRO A 140 5.07 17.94 -33.25
C PRO A 140 5.77 17.16 -32.12
N SER A 141 5.01 16.67 -31.14
CA SER A 141 5.55 15.86 -30.04
C SER A 141 6.11 14.54 -30.53
N GLN A 142 5.39 13.82 -31.39
CA GLN A 142 5.87 12.58 -32.00
C GLN A 142 7.06 12.84 -32.93
N HIS A 143 7.04 13.94 -33.68
CA HIS A 143 8.17 14.31 -34.54
C HIS A 143 9.43 14.60 -33.72
N PHE A 144 9.31 15.32 -32.61
CA PHE A 144 10.41 15.57 -31.68
C PHE A 144 10.97 14.26 -31.09
N LEU A 145 10.10 13.37 -30.60
CA LEU A 145 10.53 12.06 -30.07
C LEU A 145 11.28 11.24 -31.12
N ASN A 146 10.74 11.15 -32.34
CA ASN A 146 11.34 10.35 -33.40
C ASN A 146 12.64 10.96 -33.96
N GLN A 147 12.65 12.27 -34.23
CA GLN A 147 13.78 12.92 -34.92
C GLN A 147 14.84 13.45 -33.96
N ARG A 148 14.45 13.96 -32.78
CA ARG A 148 15.39 14.55 -31.81
C ARG A 148 15.88 13.55 -30.78
N LEU A 149 15.04 12.59 -30.38
CA LEU A 149 15.33 11.60 -29.32
C LEU A 149 15.48 10.16 -29.85
N ASN A 150 15.15 9.90 -31.12
CA ASN A 150 15.15 8.56 -31.73
C ASN A 150 14.29 7.54 -30.96
N VAL A 151 13.17 8.00 -30.36
CA VAL A 151 12.23 7.17 -29.59
C VAL A 151 10.98 6.91 -30.42
N TYR A 152 10.69 5.64 -30.66
CA TYR A 152 9.51 5.19 -31.39
C TYR A 152 8.63 4.34 -30.48
N PHE A 153 7.38 4.74 -30.31
CA PHE A 153 6.37 3.95 -29.60
C PHE A 153 5.64 3.07 -30.60
N GLU A 154 6.14 1.86 -30.80
CA GLU A 154 5.38 0.82 -31.50
C GLU A 154 4.32 0.28 -30.53
N ARG A 155 3.05 0.29 -30.95
CA ARG A 155 2.06 -0.57 -30.29
C ARG A 155 2.44 -1.99 -30.67
N GLY A 156 3.10 -2.70 -29.76
CA GLY A 156 3.21 -4.15 -29.89
C GLY A 156 1.81 -4.71 -30.13
N GLU A 157 1.64 -5.46 -31.21
CA GLU A 157 0.41 -6.23 -31.42
C GLU A 157 0.20 -7.08 -30.16
N SER A 158 -0.89 -6.79 -29.45
CA SER A 158 -1.38 -7.67 -28.41
C SER A 158 -1.73 -8.98 -29.10
N VAL A 159 -0.86 -9.98 -28.98
CA VAL A 159 -1.21 -11.36 -29.29
C VAL A 159 -2.38 -11.70 -28.36
N GLY A 160 -3.57 -11.77 -28.95
CA GLY A 160 -4.80 -12.13 -28.26
C GLY A 160 -4.84 -13.59 -27.84
#